data_AF-A0AAN8F0T1-F1
#
_entry.id   AF-A0AAN8F0T1-F1
#
_cell.length_a   1.000
_cell.length_b   1.000
_cell.length_c   1.000
_cell.angle_alpha   90.00
_cell.angle_beta   90.00
_cell.angle_gamma   90.00
#
_symmetry.space_group_name_H-M   'P 1'
#
loop_
_entity.id
_entity.type
_entity.pdbx_description
1 polymer ?
#
loop_
_entity_poly.entity_id
_entity_poly.type
_entity_poly.pdbx_seq_one_letter_code
_entity_poly.pdbx_strand_id
1 'polypeptide(L)'
;MEQPRSRGRPRIHADDNARQRSRRMRETEEERLSRLEADSLRQRRSRQNEDIPGRNTRLRADAERHQARRRTESVGERRARLSEDAQRQRLRRESETDEERRSSRHDNAQRQSQRRALESTEDRSVRREENAERQRRRREAQSVQERASTQAQNALRQRRRRDLESLEQRSVRTAENAQRQRRRRESESFENRSVRLFEEAERRRRSRQLENVQERAARRLQDSERHRRRRVLETVEERNTRLETDAQRHQHLRNREDSRERSVRLESNAVRNRQRRTESSELIGRRCVHEQPSLTTLEDWIEDVCSAELDIFFVK
;
A
#
# COMPACT_ATOMS: atom_id res chain seq x y z
N MET A 1 81.59 -18.48 -92.30
CA MET A 1 81.90 -19.12 -91.01
C MET A 1 81.21 -18.33 -89.91
N GLU A 2 80.06 -18.80 -89.46
CA GLU A 2 79.30 -18.17 -88.36
C GLU A 2 79.65 -18.86 -87.04
N GLN A 3 80.02 -18.10 -86.03
CA GLN A 3 80.24 -18.61 -84.67
C GLN A 3 78.93 -18.58 -83.86
N PRO A 4 78.57 -19.63 -83.11
CA PRO A 4 77.37 -19.64 -82.30
C PRO A 4 77.60 -18.91 -80.96
N ARG A 5 76.64 -18.06 -80.58
CA ARG A 5 76.62 -17.33 -79.31
C ARG A 5 76.31 -18.26 -78.13
N SER A 6 77.07 -18.08 -77.05
CA SER A 6 76.94 -18.79 -75.77
C SER A 6 75.56 -18.60 -75.14
N ARG A 7 74.89 -19.71 -74.78
CA ARG A 7 73.60 -19.74 -74.08
C ARG A 7 73.80 -19.41 -72.59
N GLY A 8 73.03 -18.44 -72.09
CA GLY A 8 73.07 -17.98 -70.71
C GLY A 8 72.71 -19.05 -69.67
N ARG A 9 73.34 -18.95 -68.49
CA ARG A 9 73.12 -19.83 -67.33
C ARG A 9 71.67 -19.77 -66.83
N PRO A 10 71.05 -20.92 -66.47
CA PRO A 10 69.73 -20.94 -65.84
C PRO A 10 69.81 -20.45 -64.39
N ARG A 11 68.90 -19.55 -63.99
CA ARG A 11 68.72 -19.11 -62.59
C ARG A 11 68.12 -20.26 -61.78
N ILE A 12 68.90 -20.80 -60.85
CA ILE A 12 68.47 -21.81 -59.87
C ILE A 12 67.66 -21.10 -58.77
N HIS A 13 66.34 -21.04 -58.91
CA HIS A 13 65.42 -20.70 -57.81
C HIS A 13 65.12 -21.96 -56.97
N ALA A 14 66.16 -22.57 -56.41
CA ALA A 14 66.00 -23.64 -55.42
C ALA A 14 65.60 -23.01 -54.07
N ASP A 15 64.28 -22.99 -53.86
CA ASP A 15 63.56 -23.07 -52.59
C ASP A 15 64.00 -22.12 -51.45
N ASP A 16 63.85 -20.82 -51.68
CA ASP A 16 64.07 -19.78 -50.65
C ASP A 16 63.23 -20.00 -49.38
N ASN A 17 62.07 -20.66 -49.49
CA ASN A 17 61.25 -21.04 -48.34
C ASN A 17 61.91 -22.12 -47.48
N ALA A 18 62.58 -23.11 -48.09
CA ALA A 18 63.34 -24.11 -47.35
C ALA A 18 64.56 -23.48 -46.65
N ARG A 19 65.26 -22.54 -47.31
CA ARG A 19 66.37 -21.79 -46.70
C ARG A 19 65.92 -20.93 -45.53
N GLN A 20 64.80 -20.21 -45.67
CA GLN A 20 64.23 -19.43 -44.58
C GLN A 20 63.78 -20.30 -43.40
N ARG A 21 63.19 -21.47 -43.67
CA ARG A 21 62.85 -22.45 -42.62
C ARG A 21 64.09 -22.93 -41.87
N SER A 22 65.13 -23.34 -42.58
CA SER A 22 66.39 -23.77 -41.97
C SER A 22 67.09 -22.67 -41.18
N ARG A 23 67.02 -21.41 -41.63
CA ARG A 23 67.50 -20.25 -40.87
C ARG A 23 66.69 -20.07 -39.58
N ARG A 24 65.35 -20.12 -39.66
CA ARG A 24 64.46 -20.01 -38.50
C ARG A 24 64.68 -21.08 -37.43
N MET A 25 65.09 -22.28 -37.84
CA MET A 25 65.39 -23.38 -36.92
C MET A 25 66.73 -23.20 -36.18
N ARG A 26 67.60 -22.30 -36.64
CA ARG A 26 68.91 -22.01 -36.05
C ARG A 26 69.00 -20.62 -35.42
N GLU A 27 67.91 -19.86 -35.44
CA GLU A 27 67.82 -18.53 -34.81
C GLU A 27 67.98 -18.66 -33.29
N THR A 28 68.68 -17.71 -32.68
CA THR A 28 68.62 -17.53 -31.22
C THR A 28 67.27 -16.95 -30.81
N GLU A 29 66.91 -17.03 -29.52
CA GLU A 29 65.64 -16.45 -29.05
C GLU A 29 65.61 -14.91 -29.28
N GLU A 30 66.74 -14.22 -29.14
CA GLU A 30 66.87 -12.79 -29.43
C GLU A 30 66.64 -12.49 -30.92
N GLU A 31 67.29 -13.22 -31.82
CA GLU A 31 67.12 -13.07 -33.27
C GLU A 31 65.67 -13.37 -33.70
N ARG A 32 65.06 -14.39 -33.09
CA ARG A 32 63.65 -14.76 -33.30
C ARG A 32 62.72 -13.64 -32.84
N LEU A 33 62.95 -13.07 -31.65
CA LEU A 33 62.16 -11.96 -31.12
C LEU A 33 62.29 -10.71 -31.99
N SER A 34 63.51 -10.31 -32.38
CA SER A 34 63.72 -9.18 -33.29
C SER A 34 63.05 -9.39 -34.65
N ARG A 35 63.09 -10.60 -35.21
CA ARG A 35 62.37 -10.92 -36.46
C ARG A 35 60.86 -10.79 -36.29
N LEU A 36 60.31 -11.37 -35.23
CA LEU A 36 58.87 -11.30 -34.93
C LEU A 36 58.41 -9.86 -34.67
N GLU A 37 59.24 -9.06 -34.00
CA GLU A 37 58.98 -7.64 -33.77
C GLU A 37 58.97 -6.88 -35.10
N ALA A 38 59.96 -7.09 -35.96
CA ALA A 38 60.00 -6.49 -37.29
C ALA A 38 58.81 -6.91 -38.18
N ASP A 39 58.39 -8.18 -38.11
CA ASP A 39 57.17 -8.68 -38.76
C ASP A 39 55.91 -7.98 -38.23
N SER A 40 55.81 -7.83 -36.91
CA SER A 40 54.67 -7.17 -36.26
C SER A 40 54.57 -5.69 -36.65
N LEU A 41 55.72 -4.99 -36.75
CA LEU A 41 55.80 -3.60 -37.17
C LEU A 41 55.41 -3.44 -38.64
N ARG A 42 55.87 -4.34 -39.52
CA ARG A 42 55.45 -4.35 -40.93
C ARG A 42 53.94 -4.57 -41.06
N GLN A 43 53.38 -5.53 -40.32
CA GLN A 43 51.94 -5.78 -40.32
C GLN A 43 51.15 -4.60 -39.77
N ARG A 44 51.63 -3.95 -38.69
CA ARG A 44 51.01 -2.76 -38.12
C ARG A 44 50.98 -1.62 -39.12
N ARG A 45 52.09 -1.33 -39.79
CA ARG A 45 52.18 -0.30 -40.85
C ARG A 45 51.24 -0.61 -42.02
N SER A 46 51.21 -1.86 -42.47
CA SER A 46 50.29 -2.29 -43.53
C SER A 46 48.82 -2.11 -43.13
N ARG A 47 48.44 -2.43 -41.89
CA ARG A 47 47.07 -2.22 -41.38
C ARG A 47 46.71 -0.75 -41.17
N GLN A 48 47.69 0.10 -40.83
CA GLN A 48 47.48 1.54 -40.68
C GLN A 48 47.26 2.23 -42.02
N ASN A 49 47.93 1.75 -43.07
CA ASN A 49 47.82 2.27 -44.43
C ASN A 49 46.72 1.57 -45.26
N GLU A 50 45.95 0.68 -44.63
CA GLU A 50 44.87 -0.07 -45.27
C GLU A 50 43.65 0.84 -45.48
N ASP A 51 43.07 0.83 -46.68
CA ASP A 51 41.84 1.53 -46.98
C ASP A 51 40.61 0.76 -46.45
N ILE A 52 39.45 1.43 -46.40
CA ILE A 52 38.22 0.82 -45.87
C ILE A 52 37.82 -0.45 -46.67
N PRO A 53 37.84 -0.45 -48.03
CA PRO A 53 37.57 -1.65 -48.82
C PRO A 53 38.57 -2.80 -48.57
N GLY A 54 39.87 -2.50 -48.50
CA GLY A 54 40.90 -3.48 -48.18
C GLY A 54 40.68 -4.10 -46.80
N ARG A 55 40.41 -3.26 -45.79
CA ARG A 55 40.09 -3.69 -44.43
C ARG A 55 38.87 -4.59 -44.39
N ASN A 56 37.79 -4.22 -45.08
CA ASN A 56 36.57 -5.02 -45.13
C ASN A 56 36.79 -6.37 -45.81
N THR A 57 37.57 -6.39 -46.90
CA THR A 57 37.94 -7.63 -47.61
C THR A 57 38.73 -8.56 -46.71
N ARG A 58 39.73 -8.04 -46.00
CA ARG A 58 40.51 -8.82 -45.02
C ARG A 58 39.65 -9.36 -43.89
N LEU A 59 38.83 -8.52 -43.27
CA LEU A 59 37.93 -8.94 -42.17
C LEU A 59 36.90 -9.98 -42.63
N ARG A 60 36.41 -9.87 -43.87
CA ARG A 60 35.51 -10.87 -44.46
C ARG A 60 36.22 -12.21 -44.67
N ALA A 61 37.42 -12.19 -45.25
CA ALA A 61 38.22 -13.39 -45.42
C ALA A 61 38.58 -14.04 -44.06
N ASP A 62 38.87 -13.23 -43.03
CA ASP A 62 39.11 -13.71 -41.67
C ASP A 62 37.85 -14.40 -41.10
N ALA A 63 36.68 -13.76 -41.23
CA ALA A 63 35.40 -14.30 -40.79
C ALA A 63 35.04 -15.62 -41.49
N GLU A 64 35.25 -15.70 -42.81
CA GLU A 64 35.02 -16.92 -43.60
C GLU A 64 35.93 -18.07 -43.16
N ARG A 65 37.23 -17.79 -42.93
CA ARG A 65 38.16 -18.81 -42.39
C ARG A 65 37.74 -19.29 -41.00
N HIS A 66 37.30 -18.38 -40.11
CA HIS A 66 36.80 -18.77 -38.80
C HIS A 66 35.52 -19.59 -38.89
N GLN A 67 34.60 -19.24 -39.79
CA GLN A 67 33.36 -20.01 -40.00
C GLN A 67 33.67 -21.41 -40.54
N ALA A 68 34.56 -21.53 -41.52
CA ALA A 68 34.99 -22.82 -42.07
C ALA A 68 35.58 -23.72 -40.97
N ARG A 69 36.51 -23.20 -40.15
CA ARG A 69 37.08 -23.94 -39.01
C ARG A 69 36.01 -24.39 -38.00
N ARG A 70 35.04 -23.52 -37.69
CA ARG A 70 33.93 -23.85 -36.77
C ARG A 70 32.94 -24.86 -37.35
N ARG A 71 32.83 -25.00 -38.67
CA ARG A 71 31.97 -26.01 -39.30
C ARG A 71 32.57 -27.41 -39.24
N THR A 72 33.90 -27.50 -39.26
CA THR A 72 34.63 -28.77 -39.23
C THR A 72 35.18 -29.13 -37.85
N GLU A 73 34.87 -28.33 -36.82
CA GLU A 73 35.35 -28.59 -35.46
C GLU A 73 34.71 -29.87 -34.89
N SER A 74 35.51 -30.71 -34.26
CA SER A 74 35.00 -31.84 -33.48
C SER A 74 34.27 -31.36 -32.23
N VAL A 75 33.44 -32.24 -31.63
CA VAL A 75 32.75 -31.92 -30.37
C VAL A 75 33.74 -31.59 -29.25
N GLY A 76 34.90 -32.26 -29.21
CA GLY A 76 35.97 -32.00 -28.24
C GLY A 76 36.57 -30.62 -28.40
N GLU A 77 36.96 -30.25 -29.62
CA GLU A 77 37.51 -28.92 -29.94
C GLU A 77 36.48 -27.81 -29.68
N ARG A 78 35.21 -28.04 -30.03
CA ARG A 78 34.11 -27.11 -29.72
C ARG A 78 33.97 -26.86 -28.22
N ARG A 79 33.98 -27.93 -27.43
CA ARG A 79 33.89 -27.85 -25.96
C ARG A 79 35.08 -27.11 -25.37
N ALA A 80 36.30 -27.43 -25.82
CA ALA A 80 37.51 -26.74 -25.37
C ALA A 80 37.45 -25.24 -25.68
N ARG A 81 37.09 -24.86 -26.91
CA ARG A 81 36.91 -23.47 -27.33
C ARG A 81 35.86 -22.73 -26.48
N LEU A 82 34.68 -23.33 -26.29
CA LEU A 82 33.62 -22.72 -25.49
C LEU A 82 33.99 -22.59 -24.01
N SER A 83 34.73 -23.57 -23.46
CA SER A 83 35.25 -23.53 -22.10
C SER A 83 36.26 -22.39 -21.92
N GLU A 84 37.18 -22.25 -22.86
CA GLU A 84 38.17 -21.17 -22.86
C GLU A 84 37.51 -19.79 -23.06
N ASP A 85 36.51 -19.69 -23.93
CA ASP A 85 35.67 -18.49 -24.09
C ASP A 85 34.96 -18.13 -22.78
N ALA A 86 34.37 -19.11 -22.09
CA ALA A 86 33.72 -18.89 -20.80
C ALA A 86 34.70 -18.42 -19.72
N GLN A 87 35.91 -19.00 -19.68
CA GLN A 87 36.98 -18.57 -18.77
C GLN A 87 37.44 -17.14 -19.06
N ARG A 88 37.68 -16.80 -20.34
CA ARG A 88 38.00 -15.41 -20.74
C ARG A 88 36.92 -14.42 -20.33
N GLN A 89 35.64 -14.77 -20.54
CA GLN A 89 34.53 -13.90 -20.13
C GLN A 89 34.44 -13.75 -18.61
N ARG A 90 34.72 -14.82 -17.86
CA ARG A 90 34.79 -14.76 -16.40
C ARG A 90 35.90 -13.81 -15.94
N LEU A 91 37.12 -13.99 -16.43
CA LEU A 91 38.25 -13.13 -16.09
C LEU A 91 37.99 -11.67 -16.46
N ARG A 92 37.40 -11.41 -17.63
CA ARG A 92 37.00 -10.06 -18.05
C ARG A 92 36.03 -9.42 -17.05
N ARG A 93 35.00 -10.16 -16.62
CA ARG A 93 34.00 -9.67 -15.64
C ARG A 93 34.60 -9.44 -14.25
N GLU A 94 35.59 -10.25 -13.87
CA GLU A 94 36.34 -10.08 -12.62
C GLU A 94 37.22 -8.82 -12.66
N SER A 95 37.79 -8.49 -13.82
CA SER A 95 38.60 -7.28 -14.02
C SER A 95 37.81 -6.01 -14.38
N GLU A 96 36.48 -6.11 -14.57
CA GLU A 96 35.64 -4.96 -14.92
C GLU A 96 35.66 -3.88 -13.84
N THR A 97 35.82 -2.64 -14.26
CA THR A 97 35.59 -1.46 -13.42
C THR A 97 34.11 -1.34 -13.06
N ASP A 98 33.80 -0.58 -12.01
CA ASP A 98 32.40 -0.35 -11.63
C ASP A 98 31.59 0.36 -12.72
N GLU A 99 32.21 1.23 -13.52
CA GLU A 99 31.55 1.93 -14.62
C GLU A 99 31.21 0.97 -15.76
N GLU A 100 32.17 0.13 -16.18
CA GLU A 100 31.92 -0.92 -17.18
C GLU A 100 30.82 -1.89 -16.72
N ARG A 101 30.84 -2.27 -15.45
CA ARG A 101 29.83 -3.14 -14.86
C ARG A 101 28.44 -2.50 -14.85
N ARG A 102 28.36 -1.20 -14.51
CA ARG A 102 27.11 -0.44 -14.56
C ARG A 102 26.59 -0.32 -15.99
N SER A 103 27.45 0.04 -16.93
CA SER A 103 27.12 0.11 -18.36
C SER A 103 26.61 -1.24 -18.89
N SER A 104 27.32 -2.34 -18.64
CA SER A 104 26.88 -3.68 -19.07
C SER A 104 25.55 -4.10 -18.44
N ARG A 105 25.30 -3.74 -17.17
CA ARG A 105 24.00 -4.00 -16.50
C ARG A 105 22.90 -3.15 -17.11
N HIS A 106 23.19 -1.89 -17.42
CA HIS A 106 22.27 -0.97 -18.07
C HIS A 106 21.86 -1.50 -19.44
N ASP A 107 22.82 -1.86 -20.29
CA ASP A 107 22.57 -2.43 -21.61
C ASP A 107 21.75 -3.73 -21.54
N ASN A 108 22.03 -4.58 -20.55
CA ASN A 108 21.24 -5.79 -20.34
C ASN A 108 19.81 -5.46 -19.91
N ALA A 109 19.63 -4.51 -19.00
CA ALA A 109 18.31 -4.04 -18.58
C ALA A 109 17.52 -3.44 -19.77
N GLN A 110 18.18 -2.66 -20.62
CA GLN A 110 17.57 -2.11 -21.84
C GLN A 110 17.13 -3.20 -22.81
N ARG A 111 18.00 -4.17 -23.12
CA ARG A 111 17.64 -5.33 -23.97
C ARG A 111 16.46 -6.13 -23.40
N GLN A 112 16.45 -6.34 -22.09
CA GLN A 112 15.34 -7.02 -21.41
C GLN A 112 14.04 -6.20 -21.48
N SER A 113 14.13 -4.89 -21.32
CA SER A 113 12.98 -3.98 -21.45
C SER A 113 12.41 -4.02 -22.86
N GLN A 114 13.25 -3.92 -23.89
CA GLN A 114 12.85 -4.01 -25.30
C GLN A 114 12.17 -5.35 -25.61
N ARG A 115 12.76 -6.47 -25.14
CA ARG A 115 12.13 -7.80 -25.28
C ARG A 115 10.75 -7.86 -24.63
N ARG A 116 10.57 -7.25 -23.44
CA ARG A 116 9.27 -7.19 -22.74
C ARG A 116 8.26 -6.27 -23.41
N ALA A 117 8.73 -5.22 -24.09
CA ALA A 117 7.86 -4.32 -24.84
C ALA A 117 7.28 -5.01 -26.08
N LEU A 118 8.05 -5.89 -26.72
CA LEU A 118 7.64 -6.69 -27.88
C LEU A 118 6.95 -8.01 -27.51
N GLU A 119 6.78 -8.28 -26.22
CA GLU A 119 6.18 -9.51 -25.70
C GLU A 119 4.69 -9.59 -26.06
N SER A 120 4.25 -10.76 -26.52
CA SER A 120 2.83 -11.06 -26.75
C SER A 120 2.05 -11.05 -25.42
N THR A 121 0.72 -11.02 -25.49
CA THR A 121 -0.11 -11.11 -24.28
C THR A 121 0.03 -12.46 -23.57
N GLU A 122 0.22 -13.54 -24.33
CA GLU A 122 0.41 -14.90 -23.82
C GLU A 122 1.78 -15.07 -23.15
N ASP A 123 2.87 -14.62 -23.79
CA ASP A 123 4.19 -14.65 -23.17
C ASP A 123 4.21 -13.82 -21.87
N ARG A 124 3.50 -12.68 -21.88
CA ARG A 124 3.37 -11.82 -20.70
C ARG A 124 2.59 -12.50 -19.58
N SER A 125 1.54 -13.27 -19.88
CA SER A 125 0.78 -13.98 -18.86
C SER A 125 1.63 -15.10 -18.26
N VAL A 126 2.28 -15.92 -19.08
CA VAL A 126 3.19 -16.99 -18.64
C VAL A 126 4.30 -16.44 -17.75
N ARG A 127 5.00 -15.38 -18.18
CA ARG A 127 6.06 -14.76 -17.37
C ARG A 127 5.56 -14.21 -16.04
N ARG A 128 4.35 -13.65 -16.01
CA ARG A 128 3.73 -13.13 -14.77
C ARG A 128 3.33 -14.27 -13.84
N GLU A 129 2.81 -15.36 -14.39
CA GLU A 129 2.43 -16.56 -13.66
C GLU A 129 3.65 -17.24 -13.03
N GLU A 130 4.71 -17.49 -13.80
CA GLU A 130 5.95 -18.03 -13.27
C GLU A 130 6.54 -17.14 -12.16
N ASN A 131 6.47 -15.81 -12.32
CA ASN A 131 6.92 -14.89 -11.28
C ASN A 131 6.04 -15.00 -10.03
N ALA A 132 4.72 -15.10 -10.19
CA ALA A 132 3.79 -15.31 -9.08
C ALA A 132 4.08 -16.64 -8.36
N GLU A 133 4.38 -17.71 -9.08
CA GLU A 133 4.78 -19.00 -8.50
C GLU A 133 6.10 -18.93 -7.75
N ARG A 134 7.13 -18.29 -8.31
CA ARG A 134 8.40 -18.07 -7.60
C ARG A 134 8.18 -17.30 -6.30
N GLN A 135 7.29 -16.30 -6.31
CA GLN A 135 6.93 -15.55 -5.10
C GLN A 135 6.13 -16.39 -4.11
N ARG A 136 5.21 -17.27 -4.57
CA ARG A 136 4.47 -18.21 -3.71
C ARG A 136 5.43 -19.17 -3.00
N ARG A 137 6.29 -19.86 -3.76
CA ARG A 137 7.32 -20.78 -3.22
C ARG A 137 8.22 -20.09 -2.21
N ARG A 138 8.65 -18.85 -2.48
CA ARG A 138 9.47 -18.06 -1.55
C ARG A 138 8.72 -17.74 -0.24
N ARG A 139 7.42 -17.43 -0.29
CA ARG A 139 6.61 -17.13 0.91
C ARG A 139 6.30 -18.37 1.74
N GLU A 140 6.14 -19.51 1.08
CA GLU A 140 5.94 -20.82 1.72
C GLU A 140 7.21 -21.27 2.45
N ALA A 141 8.37 -21.10 1.81
CA ALA A 141 9.67 -21.39 2.41
C ALA A 141 10.11 -20.37 3.48
N GLN A 142 9.40 -19.25 3.62
CA GLN A 142 9.77 -18.16 4.52
C GLN A 142 9.59 -18.55 5.99
N SER A 143 10.60 -18.27 6.81
CA SER A 143 10.50 -18.49 8.26
C SER A 143 9.51 -17.53 8.93
N VAL A 144 9.04 -17.89 10.14
CA VAL A 144 8.15 -17.00 10.92
C VAL A 144 8.82 -15.65 11.21
N GLN A 145 10.12 -15.65 11.53
CA GLN A 145 10.88 -14.42 11.80
C GLN A 145 11.01 -13.55 10.56
N GLU A 146 11.31 -14.12 9.40
CA GLU A 146 11.36 -13.39 8.13
C GLU A 146 9.99 -12.83 7.75
N ARG A 147 8.93 -13.59 8.01
CA ARG A 147 7.55 -13.14 7.76
C ARG A 147 7.20 -11.96 8.67
N ALA A 148 7.53 -12.05 9.96
CA ALA A 148 7.32 -10.99 10.93
C ALA A 148 8.12 -9.72 10.58
N SER A 149 9.39 -9.86 10.17
CA SER A 149 10.23 -8.74 9.76
C SER A 149 9.68 -8.05 8.50
N THR A 150 9.23 -8.83 7.52
CA THR A 150 8.59 -8.31 6.30
C THR A 150 7.29 -7.58 6.63
N GLN A 151 6.45 -8.13 7.52
CA GLN A 151 5.22 -7.50 7.97
C GLN A 151 5.50 -6.19 8.73
N ALA A 152 6.50 -6.16 9.60
CA ALA A 152 6.91 -4.98 10.33
C ALA A 152 7.41 -3.88 9.38
N GLN A 153 8.26 -4.22 8.41
CA GLN A 153 8.71 -3.27 7.39
C GLN A 153 7.55 -2.72 6.55
N ASN A 154 6.60 -3.57 6.17
CA ASN A 154 5.40 -3.14 5.44
C ASN A 154 4.53 -2.20 6.30
N ALA A 155 4.34 -2.51 7.59
CA ALA A 155 3.61 -1.64 8.51
C ALA A 155 4.28 -0.26 8.64
N LEU A 156 5.62 -0.20 8.75
CA LEU A 156 6.38 1.04 8.78
C LEU A 156 6.23 1.86 7.49
N ARG A 157 6.31 1.21 6.33
CA ARG A 157 6.08 1.87 5.02
C ARG A 157 4.66 2.45 4.93
N GLN A 158 3.65 1.70 5.38
CA GLN A 158 2.27 2.17 5.39
C GLN A 158 2.06 3.33 6.37
N ARG A 159 2.68 3.28 7.55
CA ARG A 159 2.65 4.40 8.50
C ARG A 159 3.26 5.65 7.89
N ARG A 160 4.48 5.57 7.35
CA ARG A 160 5.14 6.71 6.68
C ARG A 160 4.29 7.29 5.56
N ARG A 161 3.66 6.44 4.74
CA ARG A 161 2.75 6.89 3.68
C ARG A 161 1.54 7.65 4.24
N ARG A 162 0.97 7.21 5.37
CA ARG A 162 -0.18 7.88 6.02
C ARG A 162 0.23 9.18 6.70
N ASP A 163 1.42 9.23 7.28
CA ASP A 163 1.93 10.42 7.95
C ASP A 163 2.22 11.56 6.94
N LEU A 164 2.57 11.20 5.70
CA LEU A 164 2.81 12.12 4.58
C LEU A 164 1.56 12.38 3.71
N GLU A 165 0.41 11.82 4.08
CA GLU A 165 -0.82 11.90 3.30
C GLU A 165 -1.45 13.31 3.38
N SER A 166 -1.82 13.90 2.25
CA SER A 166 -2.59 15.15 2.24
C SER A 166 -4.02 14.94 2.74
N LEU A 167 -4.73 16.01 3.12
CA LEU A 167 -6.13 15.92 3.54
C LEU A 167 -7.04 15.34 2.44
N GLU A 168 -6.79 15.69 1.18
CA GLU A 168 -7.51 15.14 0.02
C GLU A 168 -7.22 13.65 -0.19
N GLN A 169 -5.95 13.25 -0.12
CA GLN A 169 -5.60 11.83 -0.23
C GLN A 169 -6.24 11.02 0.90
N ARG A 170 -6.25 11.59 2.12
CA ARG A 170 -6.89 10.98 3.28
C ARG A 170 -8.40 10.86 3.08
N SER A 171 -9.06 11.88 2.54
CA SER A 171 -10.51 11.86 2.31
C SER A 171 -10.90 10.85 1.24
N VAL A 172 -10.13 10.75 0.14
CA VAL A 172 -10.32 9.73 -0.90
C VAL A 172 -10.14 8.33 -0.31
N ARG A 173 -9.05 8.10 0.44
CA ARG A 173 -8.78 6.79 1.06
C ARG A 173 -9.87 6.38 2.05
N THR A 174 -10.37 7.31 2.88
CA THR A 174 -11.45 7.00 3.83
C THR A 174 -12.79 6.76 3.13
N ALA A 175 -13.11 7.54 2.08
CA ALA A 175 -14.30 7.34 1.26
C ALA A 175 -14.29 5.98 0.55
N GLU A 176 -13.18 5.61 -0.10
CA GLU A 176 -13.04 4.30 -0.72
C GLU A 176 -13.14 3.15 0.30
N ASN A 177 -12.55 3.32 1.49
CA ASN A 177 -12.67 2.34 2.57
C ASN A 177 -14.13 2.18 3.00
N ALA A 178 -14.89 3.27 3.15
CA ALA A 178 -16.31 3.23 3.47
C ALA A 178 -17.11 2.51 2.36
N GLN A 179 -16.82 2.80 1.09
CA GLN A 179 -17.47 2.13 -0.05
C GLN A 179 -17.17 0.62 -0.07
N ARG A 180 -15.90 0.22 0.16
CA ARG A 180 -15.52 -1.20 0.26
C ARG A 180 -16.26 -1.90 1.40
N GLN A 181 -16.39 -1.25 2.56
CA GLN A 181 -17.13 -1.81 3.70
C GLN A 181 -18.63 -1.94 3.40
N ARG A 182 -19.22 -0.95 2.72
CA ARG A 182 -20.61 -1.00 2.27
C ARG A 182 -20.84 -2.19 1.34
N ARG A 183 -20.03 -2.34 0.29
CA ARG A 183 -20.11 -3.48 -0.65
C ARG A 183 -19.99 -4.82 0.06
N ARG A 184 -19.05 -4.94 1.01
CA ARG A 184 -18.89 -6.17 1.82
C ARG A 184 -20.13 -6.50 2.65
N ARG A 185 -20.79 -5.48 3.23
CA ARG A 185 -22.03 -5.66 4.00
C ARG A 185 -23.23 -5.96 3.12
N GLU A 186 -23.28 -5.41 1.91
CA GLU A 186 -24.35 -5.68 0.95
C GLU A 186 -24.28 -7.12 0.42
N SER A 187 -23.07 -7.66 0.25
CA SER A 187 -22.86 -9.04 -0.18
C SER A 187 -22.66 -10.02 0.98
N GLU A 188 -22.93 -9.64 2.23
CA GLU A 188 -22.71 -10.53 3.39
C GLU A 188 -23.82 -11.57 3.49
N SER A 189 -23.46 -12.83 3.77
CA SER A 189 -24.46 -13.87 4.07
C SER A 189 -25.12 -13.59 5.42
N PHE A 190 -26.31 -14.17 5.64
CA PHE A 190 -27.02 -14.04 6.91
C PHE A 190 -26.20 -14.53 8.11
N GLU A 191 -25.51 -15.66 7.97
CA GLU A 191 -24.61 -16.20 9.01
C GLU A 191 -23.50 -15.22 9.35
N ASN A 192 -22.81 -14.69 8.35
CA ASN A 192 -21.74 -13.71 8.54
C ASN A 192 -22.27 -12.41 9.18
N ARG A 193 -23.47 -11.98 8.80
CA ARG A 193 -24.16 -10.85 9.44
C ARG A 193 -24.44 -11.10 10.91
N SER A 194 -24.95 -12.28 11.24
CA SER A 194 -25.26 -12.68 12.61
C SER A 194 -24.01 -12.68 13.49
N VAL A 195 -22.93 -13.32 13.02
CA VAL A 195 -21.63 -13.34 13.70
C VAL A 195 -21.11 -11.92 13.93
N ARG A 196 -21.12 -11.08 12.88
CA ARG A 196 -20.65 -9.68 12.98
C ARG A 196 -21.43 -8.88 14.03
N LEU A 197 -22.77 -8.99 14.04
CA LEU A 197 -23.62 -8.28 14.99
C LEU A 197 -23.45 -8.79 16.41
N PHE A 198 -23.28 -10.11 16.58
CA PHE A 198 -22.98 -10.71 17.87
C PHE A 198 -21.64 -10.24 18.44
N GLU A 199 -20.57 -10.29 17.64
CA GLU A 199 -19.25 -9.79 18.02
C GLU A 199 -19.24 -8.28 18.31
N GLU A 200 -20.03 -7.51 17.57
CA GLU A 200 -20.21 -6.08 17.83
C GLU A 200 -20.93 -5.82 19.16
N ALA A 201 -21.98 -6.59 19.47
CA ALA A 201 -22.69 -6.51 20.75
C ALA A 201 -21.78 -6.88 21.94
N GLU A 202 -21.01 -7.96 21.81
CA GLU A 202 -20.05 -8.39 22.84
C GLU A 202 -18.92 -7.38 23.04
N ARG A 203 -18.37 -6.80 21.97
CA ARG A 203 -17.37 -5.71 22.10
C ARG A 203 -17.94 -4.49 22.81
N ARG A 204 -19.18 -4.09 22.48
CA ARG A 204 -19.87 -2.98 23.17
C ARG A 204 -20.10 -3.29 24.65
N ARG A 205 -20.49 -4.53 24.98
CA ARG A 205 -20.66 -4.97 26.38
C ARG A 205 -19.35 -4.90 27.15
N ARG A 206 -18.25 -5.46 26.61
CA ARG A 206 -16.92 -5.40 27.24
C ARG A 206 -16.44 -3.97 27.42
N SER A 207 -16.60 -3.12 26.40
CA SER A 207 -16.25 -1.70 26.49
C SER A 207 -17.01 -0.98 27.61
N ARG A 208 -18.30 -1.27 27.82
CA ARG A 208 -19.10 -0.71 28.93
C ARG A 208 -18.68 -1.23 30.30
N GLN A 209 -18.17 -2.46 30.39
CA GLN A 209 -17.68 -3.03 31.65
C GLN A 209 -16.35 -2.40 32.06
N LEU A 210 -15.49 -2.07 31.09
CA LEU A 210 -14.19 -1.42 31.31
C LEU A 210 -14.29 0.11 31.45
N GLU A 211 -15.46 0.68 31.18
CA GLU A 211 -15.74 2.11 31.27
C GLU A 211 -15.50 2.63 32.70
N ASN A 212 -14.67 3.66 32.83
CA ASN A 212 -14.47 4.32 34.12
C ASN A 212 -15.68 5.19 34.51
N VAL A 213 -15.72 5.71 35.73
CA VAL A 213 -16.89 6.47 36.24
C VAL A 213 -17.15 7.73 35.41
N GLN A 214 -16.10 8.43 34.98
CA GLN A 214 -16.23 9.67 34.20
C GLN A 214 -16.75 9.39 32.78
N GLU A 215 -16.20 8.39 32.10
CA GLU A 215 -16.68 7.95 30.78
C GLU A 215 -18.15 7.52 30.84
N ARG A 216 -18.52 6.77 31.90
CA ARG A 216 -19.91 6.34 32.14
C ARG A 216 -20.85 7.50 32.36
N ALA A 217 -20.42 8.49 33.15
CA ALA A 217 -21.20 9.70 33.37
C ALA A 217 -21.37 10.49 32.06
N ALA A 218 -20.29 10.67 31.29
CA ALA A 218 -20.32 11.37 30.01
C ALA A 218 -21.25 10.67 29.00
N ARG A 219 -21.18 9.34 28.87
CA ARG A 219 -22.08 8.58 28.00
C ARG A 219 -23.53 8.72 28.42
N ARG A 220 -23.84 8.57 29.71
CA ARG A 220 -25.22 8.72 30.21
C ARG A 220 -25.75 10.13 30.01
N LEU A 221 -24.90 11.15 30.18
CA LEU A 221 -25.24 12.54 29.89
C LEU A 221 -25.55 12.71 28.40
N GLN A 222 -24.70 12.20 27.52
CA GLN A 222 -24.91 12.28 26.07
C GLN A 222 -26.19 11.55 25.63
N ASP A 223 -26.47 10.37 26.20
CA ASP A 223 -27.70 9.62 25.97
C ASP A 223 -28.92 10.44 26.42
N SER A 224 -28.86 11.04 27.62
CA SER A 224 -29.91 11.92 28.16
C SER A 224 -30.15 13.15 27.28
N GLU A 225 -29.09 13.82 26.83
CA GLU A 225 -29.19 14.97 25.93
C GLU A 225 -29.79 14.58 24.59
N ARG A 226 -29.41 13.43 24.02
CA ARG A 226 -29.99 12.91 22.77
C ARG A 226 -31.48 12.66 22.94
N HIS A 227 -31.90 12.06 24.05
CA HIS A 227 -33.31 11.86 24.36
C HIS A 227 -34.06 13.19 24.52
N ARG A 228 -33.46 14.17 25.22
CA ARG A 228 -34.04 15.51 25.37
C ARG A 228 -34.21 16.20 24.01
N ARG A 229 -33.18 16.19 23.16
CA ARG A 229 -33.21 16.77 21.81
C ARG A 229 -34.29 16.12 20.95
N ARG A 230 -34.40 14.79 21.01
CA ARG A 230 -35.47 14.06 20.30
C ARG A 230 -36.85 14.51 20.78
N ARG A 231 -37.08 14.60 22.09
CA ARG A 231 -38.37 15.02 22.67
C ARG A 231 -38.79 16.44 22.30
N VAL A 232 -37.83 17.36 22.12
CA VAL A 232 -38.13 18.73 21.69
C VAL A 232 -38.57 18.77 20.23
N LEU A 233 -38.08 17.84 19.41
CA LEU A 233 -38.42 17.74 17.98
C LEU A 233 -39.57 16.78 17.69
N GLU A 234 -40.12 16.11 18.70
CA GLU A 234 -41.24 15.16 18.55
C GLU A 234 -42.48 15.91 18.05
N THR A 235 -43.17 15.32 17.07
CA THR A 235 -44.52 15.76 16.71
C THR A 235 -45.51 15.42 17.83
N VAL A 236 -46.71 16.00 17.81
CA VAL A 236 -47.74 15.69 18.81
C VAL A 236 -48.13 14.20 18.78
N GLU A 237 -48.21 13.61 17.60
CA GLU A 237 -48.50 12.18 17.42
C GLU A 237 -47.38 11.29 17.99
N GLU A 238 -46.12 11.63 17.70
CA GLU A 238 -44.95 10.92 18.24
C GLU A 238 -44.88 11.04 19.78
N ARG A 239 -45.24 12.22 20.31
CA ARG A 239 -45.31 12.43 21.76
C ARG A 239 -46.40 11.58 22.40
N ASN A 240 -47.60 11.54 21.80
CA ASN A 240 -48.73 10.77 22.32
C ASN A 240 -48.44 9.27 22.29
N THR A 241 -47.92 8.75 21.18
CA THR A 241 -47.51 7.34 21.07
C THR A 241 -46.41 6.99 22.07
N ARG A 242 -45.40 7.85 22.26
CA ARG A 242 -44.39 7.64 23.30
C ARG A 242 -45.02 7.59 24.70
N LEU A 243 -45.87 8.54 25.05
CA LEU A 243 -46.53 8.57 26.37
C LEU A 243 -47.44 7.36 26.58
N GLU A 244 -48.15 6.92 25.55
CA GLU A 244 -48.98 5.72 25.60
C GLU A 244 -48.12 4.47 25.81
N THR A 245 -47.03 4.30 25.05
CA THR A 245 -46.12 3.16 25.25
C THR A 245 -45.43 3.22 26.63
N ASP A 246 -45.08 4.41 27.13
CA ASP A 246 -44.57 4.59 28.49
C ASP A 246 -45.61 4.12 29.52
N ALA A 247 -46.88 4.52 29.35
CA ALA A 247 -47.99 4.13 30.23
C ALA A 247 -48.23 2.62 30.22
N GLN A 248 -48.28 1.99 29.04
CA GLN A 248 -48.42 0.55 28.88
C GLN A 248 -47.25 -0.21 29.53
N ARG A 249 -46.01 0.26 29.36
CA ARG A 249 -44.84 -0.34 30.03
C ARG A 249 -44.94 -0.24 31.55
N HIS A 250 -45.34 0.91 32.08
CA HIS A 250 -45.57 1.05 33.52
C HIS A 250 -46.70 0.15 34.02
N GLN A 251 -47.78 -0.02 33.27
CA GLN A 251 -48.86 -0.95 33.61
C GLN A 251 -48.36 -2.39 33.64
N HIS A 252 -47.62 -2.83 32.62
CA HIS A 252 -47.04 -4.17 32.60
C HIS A 252 -46.07 -4.44 33.74
N LEU A 253 -45.24 -3.45 34.10
CA LEU A 253 -44.35 -3.57 35.27
C LEU A 253 -45.17 -3.72 36.55
N ARG A 254 -46.20 -2.88 36.76
CA ARG A 254 -47.09 -2.96 37.93
C ARG A 254 -47.83 -4.29 38.05
N ASN A 255 -48.21 -4.90 36.93
CA ASN A 255 -48.87 -6.20 36.91
C ASN A 255 -47.93 -7.36 37.28
N ARG A 256 -46.61 -7.16 37.15
CA ARG A 256 -45.58 -8.15 37.50
C ARG A 256 -44.99 -7.93 38.89
N GLU A 257 -45.28 -6.80 39.53
CA GLU A 257 -44.79 -6.46 40.87
C GLU A 257 -45.26 -7.49 41.90
N ASP A 258 -44.35 -7.92 42.76
CA ASP A 258 -44.72 -8.65 43.97
C ASP A 258 -45.24 -7.70 45.08
N SER A 259 -45.73 -8.26 46.19
CA SER A 259 -46.31 -7.49 47.30
C SER A 259 -45.29 -6.56 47.99
N ARG A 260 -43.99 -6.91 47.98
CA ARG A 260 -42.93 -6.11 48.58
C ARG A 260 -42.57 -4.94 47.66
N GLU A 261 -42.34 -5.21 46.38
CA GLU A 261 -42.08 -4.22 45.34
C GLU A 261 -43.22 -3.20 45.26
N ARG A 262 -44.47 -3.66 45.31
CA ARG A 262 -45.66 -2.80 45.33
C ARG A 262 -45.66 -1.88 46.56
N SER A 263 -45.37 -2.40 47.74
CA SER A 263 -45.32 -1.62 48.98
C SER A 263 -44.24 -0.53 48.91
N VAL A 264 -43.02 -0.88 48.49
CA VAL A 264 -41.91 0.06 48.32
C VAL A 264 -42.24 1.15 47.31
N ARG A 265 -42.88 0.82 46.18
CA ARG A 265 -43.30 1.82 45.19
C ARG A 265 -44.36 2.78 45.76
N LEU A 266 -45.37 2.27 46.47
CA LEU A 266 -46.42 3.10 47.06
C LEU A 266 -45.87 4.01 48.15
N GLU A 267 -44.96 3.51 48.99
CA GLU A 267 -44.27 4.31 50.00
C GLU A 267 -43.40 5.39 49.36
N SER A 268 -42.60 5.04 48.35
CA SER A 268 -41.78 6.01 47.59
C SER A 268 -42.63 7.07 46.88
N ASN A 269 -43.83 6.71 46.43
CA ASN A 269 -44.79 7.67 45.87
C ASN A 269 -45.37 8.59 46.96
N ALA A 270 -45.72 8.04 48.13
CA ALA A 270 -46.21 8.81 49.26
C ALA A 270 -45.17 9.83 49.75
N VAL A 271 -43.90 9.44 49.86
CA VAL A 271 -42.78 10.32 50.22
C VAL A 271 -42.62 11.44 49.17
N ARG A 272 -42.56 11.11 47.88
CA ARG A 272 -42.48 12.12 46.81
C ARG A 272 -43.65 13.09 46.82
N ASN A 273 -44.87 12.60 47.07
CA ASN A 273 -46.05 13.45 47.17
C ASN A 273 -45.99 14.37 48.39
N ARG A 274 -45.47 13.92 49.53
CA ARG A 274 -45.22 14.77 50.70
C ARG A 274 -44.18 15.85 50.37
N GLN A 275 -43.04 15.49 49.78
CA GLN A 275 -41.98 16.43 49.38
C GLN A 275 -42.50 17.49 48.40
N ARG A 276 -43.27 17.09 47.39
CA ARG A 276 -43.89 18.05 46.45
C ARG A 276 -44.83 19.02 47.15
N ARG A 277 -45.59 18.56 48.14
CA ARG A 277 -46.49 19.43 48.93
C ARG A 277 -45.70 20.41 49.80
N THR A 278 -44.60 19.98 50.42
CA THR A 278 -43.74 20.87 51.21
C THR A 278 -43.03 21.89 50.32
N GLU A 279 -42.44 21.46 49.20
CA GLU A 279 -41.80 22.36 48.22
C GLU A 279 -42.80 23.37 47.63
N SER A 280 -44.02 22.94 47.31
CA SER A 280 -45.07 23.84 46.83
C SER A 280 -45.49 24.85 47.91
N SER A 281 -45.62 24.39 49.16
CA SER A 281 -45.92 25.26 50.30
C SER A 281 -44.82 26.28 50.56
N GLU A 282 -43.56 25.90 50.42
CA GLU A 282 -42.39 26.79 50.55
C GLU A 282 -42.29 27.79 49.39
N LEU A 283 -42.63 27.39 48.16
CA LEU A 283 -42.67 28.28 47.00
C LEU A 283 -43.79 29.33 47.15
N ILE A 284 -44.96 28.91 47.65
CA ILE A 284 -46.09 29.80 47.96
C ILE A 284 -45.70 30.75 49.11
N GLY A 285 -45.07 30.23 50.16
CA GLY A 285 -44.56 31.05 51.28
C GLY A 285 -43.52 32.09 50.84
N ARG A 286 -42.61 31.76 49.92
CA ARG A 286 -41.64 32.73 49.36
C ARG A 286 -42.30 33.79 48.47
N ARG A 287 -43.37 33.45 47.74
CA ARG A 287 -44.14 34.42 46.93
C ARG A 287 -44.91 35.41 47.82
N CYS A 288 -45.47 34.93 48.94
CA CYS A 288 -46.17 35.75 49.93
C CYS A 288 -45.28 36.72 50.72
N VAL A 289 -43.94 36.55 50.72
CA VAL A 289 -43.00 37.42 51.44
C VAL A 289 -42.39 38.51 50.54
N HIS A 290 -42.51 38.42 49.21
CA HIS A 290 -42.01 39.44 48.26
C HIS A 290 -43.10 40.34 47.65
N GLU A 291 -44.38 40.05 47.88
CA GLU A 291 -45.51 40.94 47.56
C GLU A 291 -46.35 41.20 48.82
N GLN A 292 -45.71 41.69 49.88
CA GLN A 292 -46.41 42.43 50.93
C GLN A 292 -46.44 43.90 50.48
N PRO A 293 -47.55 44.43 49.93
CA PRO A 293 -47.69 45.87 49.78
C PRO A 293 -47.63 46.47 51.20
N SER A 294 -46.75 47.45 51.39
CA SER A 294 -46.66 48.21 52.62
C SER A 294 -48.04 48.81 52.93
N LEU A 295 -48.59 48.46 54.09
CA LEU A 295 -49.84 48.97 54.64
C LEU A 295 -49.73 50.48 54.95
N THR A 296 -49.85 51.32 53.93
CA THR A 296 -50.06 52.78 54.09
C THR A 296 -51.12 53.36 53.15
N THR A 297 -52.05 52.57 52.64
CA THR A 297 -53.27 53.08 51.97
C THR A 297 -54.40 52.05 52.08
N LEU A 298 -54.89 51.81 53.30
CA LEU A 298 -56.15 51.07 53.50
C LEU A 298 -57.39 51.98 53.30
N GLU A 299 -57.18 53.29 53.13
CA GLU A 299 -58.26 54.26 52.85
C GLU A 299 -58.54 54.43 51.34
N ASP A 300 -57.62 54.08 50.43
CA ASP A 300 -57.85 54.20 48.98
C ASP A 300 -58.50 52.94 48.34
N TRP A 301 -58.52 51.79 49.01
CA TRP A 301 -59.08 50.56 48.43
C TRP A 301 -60.60 50.42 48.64
N ILE A 302 -61.19 51.20 49.55
CA ILE A 302 -62.64 51.17 49.82
C ILE A 302 -63.41 52.02 48.80
N GLU A 303 -62.78 52.98 48.11
CA GLU A 303 -63.44 53.74 47.02
C GLU A 303 -63.40 53.03 45.65
N ASP A 304 -62.41 52.16 45.39
CA ASP A 304 -62.25 51.51 44.08
C ASP A 304 -63.06 50.21 43.93
N VAL A 305 -63.43 49.55 45.03
CA VAL A 305 -64.29 48.34 45.01
C VAL A 305 -65.78 48.71 44.93
N CYS A 306 -66.17 49.94 45.30
CA CYS A 306 -67.55 50.42 45.19
C CYS A 306 -67.92 51.00 43.81
N SER A 307 -66.97 51.12 42.87
CA SER A 307 -67.22 51.68 41.52
C SER A 307 -67.25 50.65 40.38
N ALA A 308 -67.10 49.34 40.66
CA ALA A 308 -66.99 48.30 39.63
C ALA A 308 -68.10 47.22 39.66
N GLU A 309 -69.22 47.47 40.33
CA GLU A 309 -70.42 46.60 40.32
C GLU A 309 -71.63 47.20 39.54
N LEU A 310 -71.38 48.14 38.64
CA LEU A 310 -72.37 48.62 37.67
C LEU A 310 -71.76 48.65 36.27
N ASP A 311 -71.58 47.47 35.68
CA ASP A 311 -71.73 47.23 34.23
C ASP A 311 -71.38 45.77 33.93
N ILE A 312 -72.41 44.95 33.73
CA ILE A 312 -72.52 43.78 32.82
C ILE A 312 -73.81 43.04 33.22
N PHE A 313 -74.96 43.55 32.75
CA PHE A 313 -76.15 42.75 32.41
C PHE A 313 -77.13 43.61 31.59
N PHE A 314 -76.78 43.84 30.32
CA PHE A 314 -77.78 44.14 29.28
C PHE A 314 -77.22 43.69 27.93
N VAL A 315 -77.73 42.58 27.40
CA VAL A 315 -78.05 42.34 25.97
C VAL A 315 -78.72 40.96 25.87
N LYS A 316 -80.04 41.04 25.66
CA LYS A 316 -81.01 40.11 25.08
C LYS A 316 -81.21 38.72 25.68
#